data_AF-A0A0D1X1T1-F1
#
_entry.id   AF-A0A0D1X1T1-F1
#
_cell.length_a   1.000
_cell.length_b   1.000
_cell.length_c   1.000
_cell.angle_alpha   90.00
_cell.angle_beta   90.00
_cell.angle_gamma   90.00
#
_symmetry.space_group_name_H-M   'P 1'
#
loop_
_entity.id
_entity.type
_entity.pdbx_description
1 polymer ?
#
loop_
_entity_poly.entity_id
_entity_poly.type
_entity_poly.pdbx_seq_one_letter_code
_entity_poly.pdbx_strand_id
1 'polypeptide(L)'
;MKASLVFLTLLSAPVSLAQVVLPAGVTTPLVETCGPSDSAIVCVNKYAAVLPYHFNRSISTNKESYDFRNTTVGNDTSFGLLSNASFVVFDRERGLQLLGENPSYEFVFEVSEAVHEAPVYAPEQNLLFISVLAPPIGHLPQLVVNLNDDPPTLSNYTPNPPVYAPNGGTFRDGLILFAASGGADDLPGGEQRVSIRTVDPATNESVVLLNNYYGFYFNNIDDLAVHPQSRDIFFTDPAYSWFNALTDTAPQLPIASYRFNPDTGAVFLIDDSLEQPNGIAFTPDGKTLYISDTGAVTGTIDPALGSQGTTFNTTGKRAIYAWDVSNNGTRISNKRAFYLAQDWVPDGLKVSQEGYVFTGSGQGVDILDDVGQLLIRIQTNYTVQNFAWTGEDLNTLWIMGNYGISKVEFNITGQRLT
;
A
#
# COMPACT_ATOMS: atom_id res chain seq x y z
N MET A 1 85.46 20.68 -9.69
CA MET A 1 84.03 20.29 -9.64
C MET A 1 83.19 21.57 -9.60
N LYS A 2 82.52 21.91 -10.69
CA LYS A 2 81.47 22.95 -10.74
C LYS A 2 80.21 22.22 -11.21
N ALA A 3 79.22 22.09 -10.33
CA ALA A 3 77.93 21.50 -10.67
C ALA A 3 77.02 22.60 -11.26
N SER A 4 76.53 22.38 -12.48
CA SER A 4 75.48 23.23 -13.08
C SER A 4 74.12 22.72 -12.62
N LEU A 5 73.33 23.60 -12.02
CA LEU A 5 71.93 23.36 -11.67
C LEU A 5 71.08 23.68 -12.91
N VAL A 6 70.38 22.68 -13.45
CA VAL A 6 69.36 22.88 -14.50
C VAL A 6 68.00 23.00 -13.82
N PHE A 7 67.35 24.16 -13.94
CA PHE A 7 65.96 24.35 -13.52
C PHE A 7 65.04 23.82 -14.62
N LEU A 8 64.28 22.75 -14.32
CA LEU A 8 63.22 22.24 -15.17
C LEU A 8 61.91 22.96 -14.78
N THR A 9 61.43 23.87 -15.61
CA THR A 9 60.11 24.50 -15.45
C THR A 9 59.03 23.52 -15.90
N LEU A 10 58.27 22.96 -14.96
CA LEU A 10 57.02 22.25 -15.22
C LEU A 10 55.95 23.27 -15.65
N LEU A 11 55.60 23.30 -16.94
CA LEU A 11 54.39 23.96 -17.41
C LEU A 11 53.18 23.13 -16.98
N SER A 12 52.33 23.70 -16.12
CA SER A 12 51.00 23.18 -15.84
C SER A 12 50.09 23.45 -17.05
N ALA A 13 49.69 22.40 -17.75
CA ALA A 13 48.61 22.50 -18.72
C ALA A 13 47.29 22.68 -17.94
N PRO A 14 46.43 23.66 -18.30
CA PRO A 14 45.12 23.78 -17.70
C PRO A 14 44.29 22.54 -18.07
N VAL A 15 43.86 21.79 -17.07
CA VAL A 15 42.84 20.74 -17.23
C VAL A 15 41.56 21.46 -17.65
N SER A 16 41.22 21.38 -18.94
CA SER A 16 39.89 21.78 -19.40
C SER A 16 38.89 20.81 -18.78
N LEU A 17 38.21 21.25 -17.72
CA LEU A 17 37.01 20.59 -17.24
C LEU A 17 36.02 20.60 -18.41
N ALA A 18 35.81 19.43 -19.01
CA ALA A 18 34.77 19.27 -20.02
C ALA A 18 33.45 19.76 -19.39
N GLN A 19 32.88 20.83 -19.95
CA GLN A 19 31.56 21.30 -19.54
C GLN A 19 30.59 20.14 -19.74
N VAL A 20 30.01 19.67 -18.64
CA VAL A 20 28.95 18.67 -18.69
C VAL A 20 27.78 19.31 -19.42
N VAL A 21 27.56 18.87 -20.67
CA VAL A 21 26.43 19.35 -21.46
C VAL A 21 25.18 18.67 -20.92
N LEU A 22 24.37 19.42 -20.18
CA LEU A 22 23.07 18.94 -19.72
C LEU A 22 22.14 18.75 -20.93
N PRO A 23 21.37 17.66 -20.99
CA PRO A 23 20.30 17.53 -21.97
C PRO A 23 19.36 18.74 -21.96
N ALA A 24 18.90 19.18 -23.13
CA ALA A 24 17.88 20.22 -23.21
C ALA A 24 16.61 19.75 -22.49
N GLY A 25 16.05 20.59 -21.62
CA GLY A 25 14.84 20.29 -20.85
C GLY A 25 15.06 19.87 -19.40
N VAL A 26 16.31 19.63 -18.98
CA VAL A 26 16.64 19.48 -17.55
C VAL A 26 16.19 20.73 -16.80
N THR A 27 15.48 20.54 -15.70
CA THR A 27 15.09 21.62 -14.79
C THR A 27 16.06 21.63 -13.61
N THR A 28 16.64 22.78 -13.29
CA THR A 28 17.59 22.95 -12.19
C THR A 28 17.07 23.96 -11.17
N PRO A 29 16.93 23.58 -9.88
CA PRO A 29 17.21 22.25 -9.33
C PRO A 29 16.17 21.21 -9.77
N LEU A 30 16.55 19.92 -9.78
CA LEU A 30 15.61 18.82 -10.03
C LEU A 30 14.67 18.61 -8.85
N VAL A 31 15.21 18.72 -7.64
CA VAL A 31 14.47 18.61 -6.38
C VAL A 31 14.79 19.84 -5.53
N GLU A 32 13.81 20.41 -4.85
CA GLU A 32 14.04 21.51 -3.92
C GLU A 32 13.09 21.41 -2.74
N THR A 33 13.46 22.02 -1.61
CA THR A 33 12.52 22.15 -0.50
C THR A 33 11.34 23.01 -0.93
N CYS A 34 10.13 22.61 -0.54
CA CYS A 34 8.93 23.37 -0.84
C CYS A 34 7.91 23.23 0.28
N GLY A 35 7.29 24.33 0.70
CA GLY A 35 6.43 24.37 1.88
C GLY A 35 6.96 25.30 2.96
N PRO A 36 6.35 25.29 4.16
CA PRO A 36 6.80 26.09 5.29
C PRO A 36 8.27 25.80 5.64
N SER A 37 9.01 26.82 6.08
CA SER A 37 10.40 26.66 6.52
C SER A 37 10.50 25.62 7.65
N ASP A 38 11.48 24.70 7.54
CA ASP A 38 11.68 23.48 8.35
C ASP A 38 10.77 22.27 8.04
N SER A 39 9.97 22.31 6.98
CA SER A 39 9.19 21.14 6.57
C SER A 39 10.06 20.07 5.89
N ALA A 40 9.84 18.80 6.25
CA ALA A 40 10.40 17.62 5.56
C ALA A 40 9.70 17.37 4.22
N ILE A 41 9.44 18.44 3.46
CA ILE A 41 8.70 18.46 2.20
C ILE A 41 9.64 18.92 1.09
N VAL A 42 9.68 18.13 0.03
CA VAL A 42 10.48 18.44 -1.17
C VAL A 42 9.60 18.33 -2.41
N CYS A 43 9.84 19.21 -3.39
CA CYS A 43 9.17 19.20 -4.67
C CYS A 43 10.10 18.66 -5.75
N VAL A 44 9.58 17.75 -6.57
CA VAL A 44 10.27 17.21 -7.75
C VAL A 44 9.84 18.01 -8.96
N ASN A 45 10.72 18.89 -9.45
CA ASN A 45 10.41 19.78 -10.55
C ASN A 45 10.16 18.99 -11.85
N LYS A 46 8.99 19.22 -12.45
CA LYS A 46 8.53 18.52 -13.66
C LYS A 46 8.71 17.00 -13.58
N TYR A 47 8.41 16.40 -12.43
CA TYR A 47 8.51 14.95 -12.23
C TYR A 47 9.92 14.37 -12.48
N ALA A 48 10.96 15.23 -12.50
CA ALA A 48 12.30 14.86 -12.95
C ALA A 48 12.28 14.18 -14.34
N ALA A 49 11.36 14.60 -15.22
CA ALA A 49 11.13 13.98 -16.53
C ALA A 49 12.38 13.95 -17.43
N VAL A 50 13.32 14.87 -17.21
CA VAL A 50 14.63 14.88 -17.89
C VAL A 50 15.73 14.93 -16.83
N LEU A 51 16.40 13.80 -16.62
CA LEU A 51 17.57 13.67 -15.77
C LEU A 51 18.86 13.87 -16.59
N PRO A 52 19.89 14.55 -16.06
CA PRO A 52 21.18 14.63 -16.71
C PRO A 52 21.90 13.27 -16.69
N TYR A 53 22.57 12.95 -17.80
CA TYR A 53 23.37 11.73 -17.88
C TYR A 53 24.69 11.87 -17.11
N HIS A 54 25.19 10.81 -16.48
CA HIS A 54 24.53 9.50 -16.30
C HIS A 54 23.59 9.54 -15.09
N PHE A 55 22.43 8.89 -15.22
CA PHE A 55 21.57 8.56 -14.09
C PHE A 55 21.33 7.06 -14.04
N ASN A 56 21.12 6.52 -12.84
CA ASN A 56 20.84 5.10 -12.66
C ASN A 56 20.01 4.87 -11.39
N ARG A 57 19.16 3.85 -11.42
CA ARG A 57 18.47 3.34 -10.25
C ARG A 57 18.52 1.83 -10.31
N SER A 58 19.01 1.20 -9.24
CA SER A 58 19.07 -0.26 -9.14
C SER A 58 17.66 -0.86 -9.12
N ILE A 59 17.55 -2.13 -9.50
CA ILE A 59 16.27 -2.86 -9.52
C ILE A 59 16.05 -3.59 -8.19
N SER A 60 14.83 -3.51 -7.66
CA SER A 60 14.46 -4.25 -6.45
C SER A 60 14.40 -5.76 -6.71
N THR A 61 14.72 -6.53 -5.68
CA THR A 61 14.59 -7.99 -5.60
C THR A 61 14.03 -8.34 -4.21
N ASN A 62 13.74 -9.61 -3.95
CA ASN A 62 13.40 -10.06 -2.58
C ASN A 62 14.48 -9.77 -1.52
N LYS A 63 15.73 -9.51 -1.93
CA LYS A 63 16.84 -9.30 -1.00
C LYS A 63 17.17 -7.83 -0.78
N GLU A 64 16.87 -6.99 -1.76
CA GLU A 64 17.27 -5.59 -1.79
C GLU A 64 16.15 -4.75 -2.36
N SER A 65 15.77 -3.69 -1.65
CA SER A 65 14.75 -2.74 -2.07
C SER A 65 15.39 -1.43 -2.49
N TYR A 66 15.02 -0.94 -3.66
CA TYR A 66 15.43 0.36 -4.17
C TYR A 66 14.21 1.21 -4.50
N ASP A 67 14.10 2.38 -3.87
CA ASP A 67 13.07 3.38 -4.09
C ASP A 67 13.61 4.61 -4.85
N PHE A 68 12.75 5.59 -5.14
CA PHE A 68 13.13 6.78 -5.92
C PHE A 68 14.33 7.53 -5.34
N ARG A 69 14.49 7.55 -4.01
CA ARG A 69 15.63 8.17 -3.30
C ARG A 69 16.96 7.54 -3.70
N ASN A 70 16.96 6.28 -4.15
CA ASN A 70 18.18 5.58 -4.57
C ASN A 70 18.61 5.90 -6.01
N THR A 71 17.91 6.80 -6.71
CA THR A 71 18.34 7.23 -8.04
C THR A 71 19.61 8.07 -7.93
N THR A 72 20.68 7.62 -8.57
CA THR A 72 21.91 8.42 -8.73
C THR A 72 21.76 9.30 -9.96
N VAL A 73 22.07 10.59 -9.80
CA VAL A 73 22.02 11.58 -10.87
C VAL A 73 23.35 12.31 -10.91
N GLY A 74 24.10 12.15 -12.00
CA GLY A 74 25.44 12.73 -12.13
C GLY A 74 25.44 14.26 -12.04
N ASN A 75 26.27 14.81 -11.17
CA ASN A 75 26.45 16.25 -10.94
C ASN A 75 25.22 17.02 -10.44
N ASP A 76 24.16 16.33 -10.00
CA ASP A 76 23.03 16.94 -9.29
C ASP A 76 23.09 16.58 -7.80
N THR A 77 23.22 17.59 -6.95
CA THR A 77 23.22 17.40 -5.48
C THR A 77 21.82 17.53 -4.88
N SER A 78 20.86 18.04 -5.66
CA SER A 78 19.51 18.34 -5.20
C SER A 78 18.71 17.06 -4.92
N PHE A 79 18.98 15.99 -5.68
CA PHE A 79 18.36 14.68 -5.49
C PHE A 79 18.57 14.09 -4.09
N GLY A 80 19.67 14.44 -3.41
CA GLY A 80 19.96 14.02 -2.04
C GLY A 80 18.94 14.52 -1.01
N LEU A 81 18.15 15.54 -1.34
CA LEU A 81 17.07 16.05 -0.48
C LEU A 81 15.96 15.01 -0.24
N LEU A 82 15.75 14.07 -1.17
CA LEU A 82 14.73 13.03 -1.05
C LEU A 82 14.98 12.08 0.14
N SER A 83 16.24 11.87 0.53
CA SER A 83 16.58 10.90 1.59
C SER A 83 16.00 11.24 2.95
N ASN A 84 15.76 12.53 3.22
CA ASN A 84 15.28 13.03 4.51
C ASN A 84 13.85 13.59 4.44
N ALA A 85 13.19 13.49 3.28
CA ALA A 85 11.84 14.01 3.12
C ALA A 85 10.81 13.00 3.66
N SER A 86 9.82 13.51 4.40
CA SER A 86 8.60 12.76 4.73
C SER A 86 7.58 12.89 3.61
N PHE A 87 7.58 14.00 2.88
CA PHE A 87 6.66 14.25 1.78
C PHE A 87 7.41 14.64 0.52
N VAL A 88 7.16 13.92 -0.57
CA VAL A 88 7.67 14.23 -1.90
C VAL A 88 6.51 14.66 -2.77
N VAL A 89 6.52 15.92 -3.20
CA VAL A 89 5.47 16.54 -3.99
C VAL A 89 5.88 16.57 -5.46
N PHE A 90 5.05 16.01 -6.32
CA PHE A 90 5.29 15.97 -7.77
C PHE A 90 4.46 17.02 -8.53
N ASP A 91 3.24 17.29 -8.07
CA ASP A 91 2.46 18.45 -8.50
C ASP A 91 2.51 19.52 -7.41
N ARG A 92 3.30 20.57 -7.62
CA ARG A 92 3.57 21.58 -6.59
C ARG A 92 2.30 22.29 -6.10
N GLU A 93 1.43 22.71 -7.00
CA GLU A 93 0.27 23.52 -6.64
C GLU A 93 -0.76 22.66 -5.89
N ARG A 94 -1.16 21.54 -6.49
CA ARG A 94 -2.15 20.64 -5.89
C ARG A 94 -1.59 19.95 -4.65
N GLY A 95 -0.34 19.49 -4.71
CA GLY A 95 0.28 18.78 -3.59
C GLY A 95 0.44 19.64 -2.34
N LEU A 96 0.89 20.90 -2.47
CA LEU A 96 0.98 21.79 -1.31
C LEU A 96 -0.40 22.17 -0.75
N GLN A 97 -1.41 22.32 -1.61
CA GLN A 97 -2.79 22.54 -1.16
C GLN A 97 -3.33 21.35 -0.34
N LEU A 98 -3.03 20.12 -0.77
CA LEU A 98 -3.46 18.88 -0.11
C LEU A 98 -2.68 18.60 1.18
N LEU A 99 -1.42 19.00 1.27
CA LEU A 99 -0.67 18.93 2.52
C LEU A 99 -1.19 19.94 3.56
N GLY A 100 -1.67 21.10 3.11
CA GLY A 100 -2.17 22.16 3.99
C GLY A 100 -1.04 22.94 4.67
N GLU A 101 -1.38 23.70 5.71
CA GLU A 101 -0.44 24.63 6.36
C GLU A 101 0.58 23.95 7.27
N ASN A 102 0.18 22.87 7.96
CA ASN A 102 0.99 22.20 8.98
C ASN A 102 0.98 20.66 8.83
N PRO A 103 1.40 20.11 7.67
CA PRO A 103 1.49 18.67 7.52
C PRO A 103 2.53 18.07 8.47
N SER A 104 2.25 16.88 9.01
CA SER A 104 3.16 16.18 9.92
C SER A 104 3.23 14.69 9.62
N TYR A 105 4.39 14.11 9.90
CA TYR A 105 4.63 12.66 9.89
C TYR A 105 5.28 12.28 11.20
N GLU A 106 4.75 11.26 11.86
CA GLU A 106 5.23 10.75 13.14
C GLU A 106 5.34 9.23 13.08
N PHE A 107 6.50 8.68 13.43
CA PHE A 107 6.63 7.24 13.68
C PHE A 107 6.16 6.96 15.12
N VAL A 108 5.12 6.15 15.29
CA VAL A 108 4.43 6.01 16.57
C VAL A 108 4.80 4.70 17.27
N PHE A 109 4.76 3.57 16.55
CA PHE A 109 5.03 2.26 17.14
C PHE A 109 6.03 1.47 16.31
N GLU A 110 7.00 0.86 17.00
CA GLU A 110 7.80 -0.24 16.46
C GLU A 110 7.00 -1.54 16.63
N VAL A 111 6.86 -2.27 15.52
CA VAL A 111 6.19 -3.58 15.49
C VAL A 111 7.14 -4.62 14.91
N SER A 112 6.74 -5.89 14.88
CA SER A 112 7.59 -6.96 14.34
C SER A 112 7.76 -6.85 12.82
N GLU A 113 8.60 -7.71 12.25
CA GLU A 113 8.70 -7.89 10.80
C GLU A 113 7.42 -8.49 10.17
N ALA A 114 6.41 -8.86 10.97
CA ALA A 114 5.16 -9.37 10.45
C ALA A 114 4.54 -8.41 9.43
N VAL A 115 3.77 -8.99 8.52
CA VAL A 115 2.88 -8.24 7.64
C VAL A 115 1.74 -7.69 8.50
N HIS A 116 1.66 -6.37 8.59
CA HIS A 116 0.59 -5.64 9.29
C HIS A 116 -0.34 -5.00 8.28
N GLU A 117 -1.61 -5.39 8.35
CA GLU A 117 -2.59 -5.24 7.27
C GLU A 117 -3.98 -4.94 7.86
N ALA A 118 -5.04 -4.99 7.03
CA ALA A 118 -6.44 -4.82 7.41
C ALA A 118 -6.72 -3.70 8.43
N PRO A 119 -6.19 -2.47 8.28
CA PRO A 119 -6.45 -1.41 9.22
C PRO A 119 -7.92 -0.97 9.14
N VAL A 120 -8.66 -1.14 10.23
CA VAL A 120 -10.07 -0.76 10.31
C VAL A 120 -10.31 0.12 11.52
N TYR A 121 -10.73 1.36 11.27
CA TYR A 121 -11.12 2.30 12.32
C TYR A 121 -12.59 2.08 12.71
N ALA A 122 -12.82 1.82 13.99
CA ALA A 122 -14.14 1.76 14.60
C ALA A 122 -14.41 3.08 15.35
N PRO A 123 -15.18 4.02 14.77
CA PRO A 123 -15.31 5.39 15.28
C PRO A 123 -16.01 5.48 16.62
N GLU A 124 -16.98 4.61 16.91
CA GLU A 124 -17.74 4.65 18.18
C GLU A 124 -16.88 4.25 19.39
N GLN A 125 -16.00 3.26 19.21
CA GLN A 125 -15.05 2.83 20.23
C GLN A 125 -13.76 3.67 20.21
N ASN A 126 -13.56 4.42 19.13
CA ASN A 126 -12.33 5.16 18.82
C ASN A 126 -11.09 4.25 18.89
N LEU A 127 -11.18 3.11 18.21
CA LEU A 127 -10.14 2.08 18.13
C LEU A 127 -9.75 1.83 16.67
N LEU A 128 -8.46 1.69 16.41
CA LEU A 128 -7.94 1.27 15.11
C LEU A 128 -7.42 -0.16 15.22
N PHE A 129 -8.12 -1.10 14.58
CA PHE A 129 -7.75 -2.50 14.52
C PHE A 129 -6.76 -2.72 13.37
N ILE A 130 -5.76 -3.58 13.58
CA ILE A 130 -4.70 -3.86 12.62
C ILE A 130 -4.41 -5.35 12.67
N SER A 131 -4.34 -6.01 11.53
CA SER A 131 -4.05 -7.43 11.49
C SER A 131 -2.55 -7.75 11.51
N VAL A 132 -2.24 -9.02 11.79
CA VAL A 132 -0.90 -9.58 11.80
C VAL A 132 -0.93 -10.91 11.05
N LEU A 133 -0.32 -10.99 9.86
CA LEU A 133 -0.49 -12.14 8.96
C LEU A 133 0.56 -13.25 9.11
N ALA A 134 1.75 -13.04 9.66
CA ALA A 134 2.78 -14.09 9.76
C ALA A 134 3.93 -13.70 10.70
N PRO A 135 4.87 -14.61 11.00
CA PRO A 135 4.74 -15.88 11.74
C PRO A 135 4.57 -15.65 13.27
N PRO A 136 4.21 -16.70 14.06
CA PRO A 136 4.06 -18.11 13.68
C PRO A 136 2.72 -18.45 13.03
N ILE A 137 2.68 -19.56 12.27
CA ILE A 137 1.42 -20.17 11.78
C ILE A 137 0.47 -20.36 12.96
N GLY A 138 -0.81 -20.06 12.74
CA GLY A 138 -1.82 -20.08 13.79
C GLY A 138 -1.72 -18.95 14.81
N HIS A 139 -1.00 -17.86 14.50
CA HIS A 139 -1.12 -16.62 15.26
C HIS A 139 -2.53 -16.04 15.11
N LEU A 140 -3.26 -15.96 16.22
CA LEU A 140 -4.63 -15.45 16.28
C LEU A 140 -4.74 -14.03 16.86
N PRO A 141 -3.89 -13.59 17.78
CA PRO A 141 -3.89 -12.19 18.20
C PRO A 141 -3.66 -11.25 17.01
N GLN A 142 -4.45 -10.20 16.98
CA GLN A 142 -4.29 -9.03 16.12
C GLN A 142 -3.87 -7.86 17.01
N LEU A 143 -3.73 -6.68 16.44
CA LEU A 143 -3.40 -5.47 17.17
C LEU A 143 -4.57 -4.49 17.19
N VAL A 144 -4.62 -3.68 18.24
CA VAL A 144 -5.51 -2.53 18.33
C VAL A 144 -4.75 -1.34 18.90
N VAL A 145 -4.87 -0.20 18.21
CA VAL A 145 -4.44 1.10 18.72
C VAL A 145 -5.64 1.73 19.43
N ASN A 146 -5.47 2.02 20.72
CA ASN A 146 -6.43 2.77 21.50
C ASN A 146 -6.19 4.27 21.34
N LEU A 147 -7.08 4.94 20.63
CA LEU A 147 -6.98 6.37 20.33
C LEU A 147 -7.65 7.24 21.42
N ASN A 148 -8.16 6.63 22.49
CA ASN A 148 -8.68 7.34 23.66
C ASN A 148 -7.56 7.75 24.64
N ASP A 149 -6.38 7.14 24.52
CA ASP A 149 -5.21 7.46 25.33
C ASP A 149 -4.35 8.54 24.63
N ASP A 150 -3.66 9.37 25.41
CA ASP A 150 -2.67 10.34 24.94
C ASP A 150 -1.34 10.20 25.72
N PRO A 151 -0.27 9.69 25.09
CA PRO A 151 -0.20 9.19 23.71
C PRO A 151 -1.02 7.90 23.50
N PRO A 152 -1.44 7.58 22.26
CA PRO A 152 -2.13 6.34 21.93
C PRO A 152 -1.37 5.10 22.38
N THR A 153 -2.09 4.04 22.74
CA THR A 153 -1.49 2.76 23.18
C THR A 153 -1.76 1.63 22.18
N LEU A 154 -0.82 0.69 22.07
CA LEU A 154 -0.92 -0.49 21.21
C LEU A 154 -1.06 -1.75 22.08
N SER A 155 -2.03 -2.61 21.78
CA SER A 155 -2.25 -3.86 22.52
C SER A 155 -2.75 -4.98 21.63
N ASN A 156 -2.67 -6.22 22.14
CA ASN A 156 -3.20 -7.39 21.44
C ASN A 156 -4.73 -7.45 21.56
N TYR A 157 -5.36 -7.89 20.48
CA TYR A 157 -6.80 -8.05 20.36
C TYR A 157 -7.13 -9.37 19.65
N THR A 158 -8.06 -10.16 20.19
CA THR A 158 -8.48 -11.41 19.55
C THR A 158 -10.01 -11.47 19.55
N PRO A 159 -10.66 -11.48 18.37
CA PRO A 159 -12.10 -11.72 18.25
C PRO A 159 -12.55 -13.04 18.89
N ASN A 160 -13.83 -13.16 19.19
CA ASN A 160 -14.44 -14.39 19.69
C ASN A 160 -15.67 -14.80 18.85
N PRO A 161 -15.62 -15.91 18.08
CA PRO A 161 -14.46 -16.77 17.83
C PRO A 161 -13.27 -16.02 17.20
N PRO A 162 -12.03 -16.53 17.31
CA PRO A 162 -10.86 -15.89 16.72
C PRO A 162 -10.96 -15.86 15.19
N VAL A 163 -10.34 -14.84 14.58
CA VAL A 163 -10.18 -14.73 13.12
C VAL A 163 -8.73 -14.97 12.77
N TYR A 164 -8.45 -15.99 11.96
CA TYR A 164 -7.09 -16.31 11.55
C TYR A 164 -6.66 -15.52 10.30
N ALA A 165 -5.53 -14.82 10.40
CA ALA A 165 -4.92 -14.01 9.34
C ALA A 165 -5.93 -13.12 8.59
N PRO A 166 -6.64 -12.20 9.27
CA PRO A 166 -7.35 -11.13 8.57
C PRO A 166 -6.33 -10.35 7.73
N ASN A 167 -6.60 -10.17 6.44
CA ASN A 167 -5.69 -9.57 5.47
C ASN A 167 -6.17 -8.20 5.03
N GLY A 168 -7.43 -8.09 4.66
CA GLY A 168 -8.07 -6.82 4.38
C GLY A 168 -9.25 -6.57 5.31
N GLY A 169 -9.74 -5.34 5.30
CA GLY A 169 -10.91 -5.00 6.10
C GLY A 169 -11.46 -3.61 5.88
N THR A 170 -12.73 -3.46 6.22
CA THR A 170 -13.47 -2.20 6.17
C THR A 170 -14.46 -2.10 7.31
N PHE A 171 -14.77 -0.89 7.76
CA PHE A 171 -15.83 -0.65 8.74
C PHE A 171 -17.15 -0.37 8.03
N ARG A 172 -18.26 -0.94 8.50
CA ARG A 172 -19.60 -0.65 8.00
C ARG A 172 -20.69 -1.09 8.98
N ASP A 173 -21.74 -0.28 9.12
CA ASP A 173 -22.92 -0.60 9.96
C ASP A 173 -22.57 -0.99 11.41
N GLY A 174 -21.56 -0.36 12.01
CA GLY A 174 -21.12 -0.67 13.38
C GLY A 174 -20.20 -1.89 13.49
N LEU A 175 -19.93 -2.57 12.37
CA LEU A 175 -19.14 -3.80 12.33
C LEU A 175 -17.87 -3.60 11.52
N ILE A 176 -16.83 -4.34 11.90
CA ILE A 176 -15.67 -4.57 11.06
C ILE A 176 -16.00 -5.73 10.14
N LEU A 177 -15.76 -5.58 8.84
CA LEU A 177 -15.74 -6.70 7.89
C LEU A 177 -14.28 -7.03 7.61
N PHE A 178 -13.86 -8.24 7.94
CA PHE A 178 -12.54 -8.77 7.62
C PHE A 178 -12.59 -9.75 6.44
N ALA A 179 -11.61 -9.60 5.55
CA ALA A 179 -11.18 -10.62 4.61
C ALA A 179 -10.16 -11.52 5.33
N ALA A 180 -10.59 -12.69 5.80
CA ALA A 180 -9.72 -13.66 6.47
C ALA A 180 -9.05 -14.57 5.43
N SER A 181 -7.74 -14.43 5.24
CA SER A 181 -6.97 -15.15 4.22
C SER A 181 -6.40 -16.48 4.72
N GLY A 182 -6.34 -16.69 6.03
CA GLY A 182 -5.79 -17.91 6.63
C GLY A 182 -6.76 -19.09 6.64
N GLY A 183 -6.23 -20.32 6.64
CA GLY A 183 -7.05 -21.50 6.84
C GLY A 183 -6.26 -22.76 7.18
N ALA A 184 -6.61 -23.41 8.28
CA ALA A 184 -6.01 -24.67 8.70
C ALA A 184 -6.98 -25.51 9.54
N ASP A 185 -6.78 -26.84 9.50
CA ASP A 185 -7.59 -27.80 10.26
C ASP A 185 -7.40 -27.70 11.79
N ASP A 186 -6.17 -27.45 12.23
CA ASP A 186 -5.77 -27.56 13.65
C ASP A 186 -5.31 -26.22 14.23
N LEU A 187 -6.21 -25.23 14.19
CA LEU A 187 -5.98 -23.93 14.83
C LEU A 187 -6.52 -23.93 16.28
N PRO A 188 -5.93 -23.14 17.18
CA PRO A 188 -6.56 -22.89 18.48
C PRO A 188 -7.98 -22.32 18.29
N GLY A 189 -8.99 -23.04 18.77
CA GLY A 189 -10.40 -22.69 18.55
C GLY A 189 -11.10 -23.44 17.41
N GLY A 190 -10.40 -24.36 16.73
CA GLY A 190 -10.94 -25.27 15.72
C GLY A 190 -10.61 -24.87 14.28
N GLU A 191 -11.04 -25.71 13.33
CA GLU A 191 -10.82 -25.50 11.90
C GLU A 191 -11.30 -24.12 11.44
N GLN A 192 -10.45 -23.42 10.68
CA GLN A 192 -10.84 -22.22 9.95
C GLN A 192 -10.43 -22.32 8.49
N ARG A 193 -11.18 -21.64 7.63
CA ARG A 193 -10.93 -21.55 6.19
C ARG A 193 -11.07 -20.08 5.76
N VAL A 194 -10.50 -19.79 4.59
CA VAL A 194 -10.58 -18.48 3.94
C VAL A 194 -12.04 -18.00 3.93
N SER A 195 -12.29 -16.80 4.45
CA SER A 195 -13.65 -16.33 4.67
C SER A 195 -13.78 -14.82 4.73
N ILE A 196 -15.00 -14.32 4.50
CA ILE A 196 -15.41 -12.97 4.91
C ILE A 196 -16.08 -13.11 6.28
N ARG A 197 -15.68 -12.27 7.23
CA ARG A 197 -16.22 -12.28 8.59
C ARG A 197 -16.61 -10.90 9.05
N THR A 198 -17.66 -10.81 9.85
CA THR A 198 -17.92 -9.61 10.66
C THR A 198 -17.27 -9.76 12.02
N VAL A 199 -16.85 -8.65 12.60
CA VAL A 199 -16.45 -8.52 14.00
C VAL A 199 -17.13 -7.29 14.59
N ASP A 200 -17.84 -7.46 15.69
CA ASP A 200 -18.40 -6.35 16.45
C ASP A 200 -17.32 -5.81 17.41
N PRO A 201 -16.84 -4.56 17.22
CA PRO A 201 -15.80 -3.97 18.06
C PRO A 201 -16.27 -3.71 19.51
N ALA A 202 -17.58 -3.66 19.77
CA ALA A 202 -18.14 -3.44 21.11
C ALA A 202 -18.25 -4.74 21.92
N THR A 203 -18.64 -5.84 21.27
CA THR A 203 -18.88 -7.13 21.94
C THR A 203 -17.76 -8.14 21.73
N ASN A 204 -16.87 -7.88 20.77
CA ASN A 204 -15.82 -8.78 20.31
C ASN A 204 -16.33 -10.03 19.56
N GLU A 205 -17.62 -10.09 19.23
CA GLU A 205 -18.22 -11.23 18.54
C GLU A 205 -17.80 -11.28 17.07
N SER A 206 -17.40 -12.46 16.57
CA SER A 206 -17.16 -12.67 15.14
C SER A 206 -18.11 -13.67 14.50
N VAL A 207 -18.49 -13.42 13.24
CA VAL A 207 -19.42 -14.26 12.47
C VAL A 207 -18.92 -14.45 11.05
N VAL A 208 -19.03 -15.68 10.52
CA VAL A 208 -18.71 -15.98 9.11
C VAL A 208 -19.87 -15.55 8.22
N LEU A 209 -19.58 -14.76 7.18
CA LEU A 209 -20.54 -14.38 6.15
C LEU A 209 -20.42 -15.20 4.87
N LEU A 210 -19.18 -15.53 4.46
CA LEU A 210 -18.88 -16.28 3.25
C LEU A 210 -17.59 -17.07 3.44
N ASN A 211 -17.51 -18.32 2.97
CA ASN A 211 -16.29 -19.14 3.10
C ASN A 211 -16.03 -20.12 1.94
N ASN A 212 -16.87 -20.12 0.89
CA ASN A 212 -16.70 -21.03 -0.23
C ASN A 212 -17.36 -20.48 -1.51
N TYR A 213 -16.94 -21.03 -2.65
CA TYR A 213 -17.59 -20.89 -3.94
C TYR A 213 -18.02 -22.26 -4.46
N TYR A 214 -19.30 -22.59 -4.30
CA TYR A 214 -19.89 -23.90 -4.68
C TYR A 214 -19.13 -25.10 -4.09
N GLY A 215 -18.65 -24.98 -2.84
CA GLY A 215 -17.90 -26.03 -2.14
C GLY A 215 -16.39 -26.01 -2.34
N PHE A 216 -15.85 -25.13 -3.20
CA PHE A 216 -14.42 -24.84 -3.25
C PHE A 216 -14.04 -23.75 -2.25
N TYR A 217 -12.89 -23.88 -1.61
CA TYR A 217 -12.32 -22.80 -0.82
C TYR A 217 -11.83 -21.69 -1.74
N PHE A 218 -11.97 -20.44 -1.28
CA PHE A 218 -11.23 -19.33 -1.85
C PHE A 218 -9.73 -19.51 -1.60
N ASN A 219 -8.89 -18.93 -2.46
CA ASN A 219 -7.44 -19.07 -2.38
C ASN A 219 -6.86 -18.21 -1.25
N ASN A 220 -7.30 -16.94 -1.20
CA ASN A 220 -6.90 -15.89 -0.27
C ASN A 220 -7.88 -14.73 -0.49
N ILE A 221 -8.95 -14.58 0.30
CA ILE A 221 -9.69 -13.32 0.26
C ILE A 221 -8.76 -12.25 0.84
N ASP A 222 -8.22 -11.38 -0.02
CA ASP A 222 -7.13 -10.47 0.29
C ASP A 222 -7.66 -9.19 0.87
N ASP A 223 -8.25 -8.34 0.03
CA ASP A 223 -8.91 -7.12 0.46
C ASP A 223 -10.36 -7.08 0.00
N LEU A 224 -11.16 -6.25 0.65
CA LEU A 224 -12.58 -6.08 0.34
C LEU A 224 -13.04 -4.62 0.44
N ALA A 225 -14.01 -4.29 -0.38
CA ALA A 225 -14.70 -3.01 -0.36
C ALA A 225 -16.19 -3.23 -0.50
N VAL A 226 -16.98 -2.51 0.28
CA VAL A 226 -18.44 -2.59 0.16
C VAL A 226 -18.92 -1.44 -0.71
N HIS A 227 -19.68 -1.76 -1.76
CA HIS A 227 -20.17 -0.75 -2.68
C HIS A 227 -21.15 0.20 -1.96
N PRO A 228 -21.01 1.54 -2.08
CA PRO A 228 -21.73 2.49 -1.21
C PRO A 228 -23.25 2.41 -1.32
N GLN A 229 -23.82 2.13 -2.50
CA GLN A 229 -25.28 2.08 -2.69
C GLN A 229 -25.88 0.68 -2.64
N SER A 230 -25.28 -0.32 -3.29
CA SER A 230 -25.83 -1.69 -3.34
C SER A 230 -25.59 -2.50 -2.07
N ARG A 231 -24.64 -2.09 -1.23
CA ARG A 231 -24.17 -2.84 -0.05
C ARG A 231 -23.53 -4.19 -0.39
N ASP A 232 -23.32 -4.52 -1.66
CA ASP A 232 -22.59 -5.73 -2.06
C ASP A 232 -21.11 -5.61 -1.68
N ILE A 233 -20.51 -6.73 -1.28
CA ILE A 233 -19.11 -6.83 -0.88
C ILE A 233 -18.30 -7.28 -2.10
N PHE A 234 -17.35 -6.47 -2.53
CA PHE A 234 -16.40 -6.80 -3.59
C PHE A 234 -15.09 -7.20 -2.95
N PHE A 235 -14.43 -8.23 -3.46
CA PHE A 235 -13.18 -8.74 -2.88
C PHE A 235 -12.26 -9.37 -3.92
N THR A 236 -10.99 -9.47 -3.56
CA THR A 236 -9.91 -10.03 -4.38
C THR A 236 -9.48 -11.40 -3.86
N ASP A 237 -9.14 -12.32 -4.77
CA ASP A 237 -8.77 -13.71 -4.46
C ASP A 237 -7.43 -14.16 -5.11
N PRO A 238 -6.29 -13.54 -4.72
CA PRO A 238 -4.94 -13.93 -5.12
C PRO A 238 -4.50 -15.27 -4.50
N ALA A 239 -3.23 -15.65 -4.65
CA ALA A 239 -2.70 -16.93 -4.15
C ALA A 239 -1.73 -16.81 -2.95
N TYR A 240 -1.64 -15.65 -2.27
CA TYR A 240 -0.60 -15.42 -1.26
C TYR A 240 -0.61 -16.42 -0.12
N SER A 241 -1.78 -16.71 0.44
CA SER A 241 -1.91 -17.60 1.60
C SER A 241 -1.18 -18.93 1.41
N TRP A 242 -1.21 -19.51 0.22
CA TRP A 242 -0.53 -20.77 -0.05
C TRP A 242 1.00 -20.62 -0.01
N PHE A 243 1.55 -19.72 -0.84
CA PHE A 243 3.01 -19.59 -0.92
C PHE A 243 3.63 -18.81 0.25
N ASN A 244 2.82 -18.23 1.13
CA ASN A 244 3.23 -17.65 2.42
C ASN A 244 2.93 -18.55 3.63
N ALA A 245 2.45 -19.78 3.40
CA ALA A 245 2.13 -20.76 4.45
C ALA A 245 1.09 -20.27 5.48
N LEU A 246 0.11 -19.49 5.05
CA LEU A 246 -1.07 -19.08 5.85
C LEU A 246 -2.24 -20.05 5.69
N THR A 247 -2.16 -20.96 4.72
CA THR A 247 -3.12 -22.04 4.58
C THR A 247 -2.47 -23.38 4.28
N ASP A 248 -3.09 -24.45 4.75
CA ASP A 248 -2.75 -25.84 4.41
C ASP A 248 -3.44 -26.33 3.12
N THR A 249 -4.27 -25.50 2.49
CA THR A 249 -5.01 -25.85 1.27
C THR A 249 -4.44 -25.11 0.06
N ALA A 250 -3.97 -25.86 -0.94
CA ALA A 250 -3.52 -25.28 -2.19
C ALA A 250 -4.68 -24.58 -2.95
N PRO A 251 -4.39 -23.54 -3.76
CA PRO A 251 -5.41 -22.81 -4.52
C PRO A 251 -6.34 -23.75 -5.32
N GLN A 252 -7.65 -23.54 -5.19
CA GLN A 252 -8.68 -24.36 -5.83
C GLN A 252 -9.44 -23.62 -6.93
N LEU A 253 -9.40 -22.29 -6.89
CA LEU A 253 -10.05 -21.40 -7.85
C LEU A 253 -9.01 -20.67 -8.70
N PRO A 254 -9.38 -20.19 -9.90
CA PRO A 254 -8.58 -19.20 -10.61
C PRO A 254 -8.37 -17.95 -9.75
N ILE A 255 -7.20 -17.32 -9.88
CA ILE A 255 -6.98 -16.00 -9.32
C ILE A 255 -7.96 -15.02 -9.98
N ALA A 256 -8.75 -14.34 -9.16
CA ALA A 256 -9.86 -13.53 -9.63
C ALA A 256 -10.30 -12.49 -8.61
N SER A 257 -11.25 -11.65 -8.99
CA SER A 257 -12.01 -10.79 -8.09
C SER A 257 -13.50 -11.14 -8.20
N TYR A 258 -14.21 -11.00 -7.10
CA TYR A 258 -15.59 -11.41 -6.96
C TYR A 258 -16.46 -10.30 -6.32
N ARG A 259 -17.77 -10.45 -6.48
CA ARG A 259 -18.81 -9.68 -5.80
C ARG A 259 -19.73 -10.64 -5.05
N PHE A 260 -20.00 -10.36 -3.79
CA PHE A 260 -20.89 -11.12 -2.92
C PHE A 260 -22.05 -10.24 -2.46
N ASN A 261 -23.28 -10.74 -2.65
CA ASN A 261 -24.48 -10.12 -2.12
C ASN A 261 -24.86 -10.79 -0.80
N PRO A 262 -24.71 -10.12 0.36
CA PRO A 262 -24.93 -10.74 1.67
C PRO A 262 -26.41 -11.11 1.93
N ASP A 263 -27.36 -10.42 1.31
CA ASP A 263 -28.80 -10.68 1.51
C ASP A 263 -29.26 -12.00 0.86
N THR A 264 -28.71 -12.31 -0.32
CA THR A 264 -29.10 -13.49 -1.11
C THR A 264 -28.11 -14.63 -1.01
N GLY A 265 -26.88 -14.37 -0.56
CA GLY A 265 -25.78 -15.32 -0.56
C GLY A 265 -25.09 -15.51 -1.92
N ALA A 266 -25.49 -14.76 -2.95
CA ALA A 266 -24.99 -14.97 -4.31
C ALA A 266 -23.59 -14.37 -4.50
N VAL A 267 -22.68 -15.17 -5.08
CA VAL A 267 -21.32 -14.75 -5.47
C VAL A 267 -21.19 -14.71 -6.99
N PHE A 268 -20.56 -13.66 -7.50
CA PHE A 268 -20.36 -13.41 -8.92
C PHE A 268 -18.89 -13.14 -9.20
N LEU A 269 -18.33 -13.79 -10.23
CA LEU A 269 -17.05 -13.39 -10.81
C LEU A 269 -17.19 -12.00 -11.44
N ILE A 270 -16.23 -11.10 -11.19
CA ILE A 270 -16.24 -9.76 -11.79
C ILE A 270 -15.01 -9.50 -12.68
N ASP A 271 -13.83 -10.05 -12.35
CA ASP A 271 -12.62 -9.99 -13.18
C ASP A 271 -11.74 -11.22 -12.92
N ASP A 272 -11.21 -11.84 -13.97
CA ASP A 272 -10.27 -12.98 -13.94
C ASP A 272 -8.99 -12.69 -14.75
N SER A 273 -8.69 -11.41 -14.98
CA SER A 273 -7.64 -10.96 -15.90
C SER A 273 -6.46 -10.28 -15.22
N LEU A 274 -6.49 -10.13 -13.88
CA LEU A 274 -5.38 -9.69 -13.05
C LEU A 274 -4.51 -10.87 -12.64
N GLU A 275 -3.21 -10.65 -12.43
CA GLU A 275 -2.27 -11.73 -12.07
C GLU A 275 -2.26 -12.02 -10.57
N GLN A 276 -2.28 -10.99 -9.73
CA GLN A 276 -2.49 -11.08 -8.28
C GLN A 276 -3.29 -9.85 -7.81
N PRO A 277 -4.64 -9.90 -7.86
CA PRO A 277 -5.48 -8.80 -7.41
C PRO A 277 -5.33 -8.64 -5.89
N ASN A 278 -5.22 -7.41 -5.40
CA ASN A 278 -4.88 -7.14 -4.00
C ASN A 278 -5.84 -6.06 -3.44
N GLY A 279 -5.39 -4.84 -3.16
CA GLY A 279 -6.20 -3.72 -2.68
C GLY A 279 -7.35 -3.37 -3.63
N ILE A 280 -8.51 -3.06 -3.04
CA ILE A 280 -9.75 -2.77 -3.76
C ILE A 280 -10.48 -1.59 -3.12
N ALA A 281 -10.95 -0.63 -3.92
CA ALA A 281 -11.64 0.55 -3.41
C ALA A 281 -12.61 1.17 -4.44
N PHE A 282 -13.66 1.81 -3.93
CA PHE A 282 -14.60 2.57 -4.76
C PHE A 282 -14.37 4.08 -4.59
N THR A 283 -14.70 4.85 -5.63
CA THR A 283 -14.95 6.29 -5.44
C THR A 283 -16.10 6.53 -4.45
N PRO A 284 -16.17 7.72 -3.81
CA PRO A 284 -17.26 8.05 -2.89
C PRO A 284 -18.67 7.87 -3.47
N ASP A 285 -18.83 8.12 -4.77
CA ASP A 285 -20.09 7.95 -5.48
C ASP A 285 -20.34 6.51 -5.99
N GLY A 286 -19.40 5.59 -5.79
CA GLY A 286 -19.50 4.18 -6.19
C GLY A 286 -19.33 3.93 -7.68
N LYS A 287 -19.07 4.95 -8.50
CA LYS A 287 -19.08 4.81 -9.97
C LYS A 287 -17.79 4.28 -10.57
N THR A 288 -16.68 4.35 -9.84
CA THR A 288 -15.40 3.77 -10.27
C THR A 288 -14.92 2.79 -9.22
N LEU A 289 -14.52 1.60 -9.68
CA LEU A 289 -13.84 0.58 -8.89
C LEU A 289 -12.37 0.59 -9.28
N TYR A 290 -11.50 0.61 -8.29
CA TYR A 290 -10.06 0.43 -8.45
C TYR A 290 -9.64 -0.91 -7.84
N ILE A 291 -8.77 -1.63 -8.54
CA ILE A 291 -8.13 -2.85 -8.04
C ILE A 291 -6.65 -2.79 -8.37
N SER A 292 -5.78 -3.03 -7.38
CA SER A 292 -4.36 -3.18 -7.59
C SER A 292 -4.00 -4.59 -8.04
N ASP A 293 -3.01 -4.68 -8.94
CA ASP A 293 -2.44 -5.92 -9.45
C ASP A 293 -0.96 -5.96 -9.10
N THR A 294 -0.61 -6.87 -8.22
CA THR A 294 0.74 -7.04 -7.68
C THR A 294 1.42 -8.29 -8.24
N GLY A 295 1.03 -8.75 -9.45
CA GLY A 295 1.62 -9.92 -10.11
C GLY A 295 3.15 -9.93 -10.30
N ALA A 296 3.84 -8.83 -10.02
CA ALA A 296 5.29 -8.81 -9.81
C ALA A 296 5.73 -9.68 -8.61
N VAL A 297 4.85 -9.94 -7.64
CA VAL A 297 5.03 -10.84 -6.50
C VAL A 297 4.33 -12.15 -6.81
N THR A 298 5.07 -13.25 -6.89
CA THR A 298 4.51 -14.58 -7.20
C THR A 298 5.16 -15.69 -6.37
N GLY A 299 4.51 -16.84 -6.25
CA GLY A 299 5.07 -18.04 -5.63
C GLY A 299 4.60 -19.31 -6.34
N THR A 300 5.15 -20.46 -5.94
CA THR A 300 4.69 -21.74 -6.47
C THR A 300 3.29 -22.07 -5.95
N ILE A 301 2.42 -22.57 -6.82
CA ILE A 301 1.09 -23.09 -6.46
C ILE A 301 1.02 -24.62 -6.55
N ASP A 302 2.11 -25.28 -6.94
CA ASP A 302 2.16 -26.73 -7.04
C ASP A 302 2.12 -27.35 -5.63
N PRO A 303 1.06 -28.10 -5.26
CA PRO A 303 0.96 -28.73 -3.96
C PRO A 303 2.12 -29.70 -3.67
N ALA A 304 2.75 -30.27 -4.70
CA ALA A 304 3.90 -31.16 -4.53
C ALA A 304 5.17 -30.42 -4.07
N LEU A 305 5.25 -29.10 -4.28
CA LEU A 305 6.38 -28.26 -3.86
C LEU A 305 6.13 -27.60 -2.49
N GLY A 306 4.89 -27.57 -2.01
CA GLY A 306 4.53 -26.86 -0.78
C GLY A 306 4.73 -25.35 -0.89
N SER A 307 4.74 -24.66 0.26
CA SER A 307 5.06 -23.23 0.34
C SER A 307 6.57 -23.00 0.22
N GLN A 308 6.98 -22.09 -0.69
CA GLN A 308 8.38 -21.75 -0.95
C GLN A 308 8.67 -20.25 -0.74
N GLY A 309 7.71 -19.49 -0.20
CA GLY A 309 7.78 -18.03 -0.14
C GLY A 309 7.48 -17.37 -1.47
N THR A 310 7.59 -16.04 -1.48
CA THR A 310 7.38 -15.20 -2.66
C THR A 310 8.65 -15.00 -3.47
N THR A 311 8.49 -14.54 -4.70
CA THR A 311 9.52 -14.05 -5.62
C THR A 311 9.08 -12.72 -6.21
N PHE A 312 10.03 -11.81 -6.46
CA PHE A 312 9.74 -10.50 -7.03
C PHE A 312 10.39 -10.30 -8.41
N ASN A 313 9.57 -9.87 -9.38
CA ASN A 313 9.98 -9.48 -10.72
C ASN A 313 9.68 -8.00 -10.97
N THR A 314 10.71 -7.15 -10.98
CA THR A 314 10.58 -5.70 -11.19
C THR A 314 9.85 -5.29 -12.49
N THR A 315 9.83 -6.17 -13.49
CA THR A 315 9.15 -5.96 -14.78
C THR A 315 7.75 -6.57 -14.86
N GLY A 316 7.30 -7.26 -13.81
CA GLY A 316 5.96 -7.84 -13.71
C GLY A 316 4.86 -6.80 -13.44
N LYS A 317 3.62 -7.27 -13.28
CA LYS A 317 2.45 -6.41 -13.00
C LYS A 317 2.58 -5.74 -11.63
N ARG A 318 2.56 -4.41 -11.60
CA ARG A 318 2.62 -3.59 -10.38
C ARG A 318 1.79 -2.33 -10.56
N ALA A 319 0.54 -2.52 -10.96
CA ALA A 319 -0.30 -1.45 -11.47
C ALA A 319 -1.67 -1.46 -10.81
N ILE A 320 -2.29 -0.28 -10.70
CA ILE A 320 -3.70 -0.14 -10.39
C ILE A 320 -4.46 -0.06 -11.71
N TYR A 321 -5.61 -0.72 -11.76
CA TYR A 321 -6.57 -0.62 -12.84
C TYR A 321 -7.89 -0.05 -12.33
N ALA A 322 -8.63 0.59 -13.22
CA ALA A 322 -9.94 1.16 -12.94
C ALA A 322 -11.02 0.53 -13.82
N TRP A 323 -12.24 0.45 -13.29
CA TRP A 323 -13.45 0.01 -14.00
C TRP A 323 -14.59 0.98 -13.73
N ASP A 324 -15.48 1.11 -14.72
CA ASP A 324 -16.76 1.77 -14.53
C ASP A 324 -17.74 0.82 -13.86
N VAL A 325 -18.45 1.33 -12.86
CA VAL A 325 -19.46 0.61 -12.09
C VAL A 325 -20.84 1.14 -12.47
N SER A 326 -21.72 0.23 -12.85
CA SER A 326 -23.05 0.55 -13.39
C SER A 326 -24.10 -0.42 -12.85
N ASN A 327 -25.35 -0.26 -13.32
CA ASN A 327 -26.47 -1.11 -12.91
C ASN A 327 -26.65 -1.14 -11.38
N ASN A 328 -26.71 0.05 -10.77
CA ASN A 328 -26.81 0.21 -9.31
C ASN A 328 -25.72 -0.55 -8.54
N GLY A 329 -24.47 -0.53 -9.00
CA GLY A 329 -23.35 -1.13 -8.26
C GLY A 329 -23.07 -2.60 -8.54
N THR A 330 -23.69 -3.18 -9.56
CA THR A 330 -23.65 -4.64 -9.76
C THR A 330 -22.89 -5.08 -11.01
N ARG A 331 -22.58 -4.15 -11.91
CA ARG A 331 -21.89 -4.44 -13.17
C ARG A 331 -20.64 -3.59 -13.31
N ILE A 332 -19.49 -4.24 -13.51
CA ILE A 332 -18.23 -3.59 -13.84
C ILE A 332 -17.92 -3.68 -15.34
N SER A 333 -17.25 -2.67 -15.90
CA SER A 333 -16.84 -2.64 -17.32
C SER A 333 -15.70 -1.64 -17.56
N ASN A 334 -15.16 -1.59 -18.78
CA ASN A 334 -14.16 -0.60 -19.21
C ASN A 334 -12.88 -0.59 -18.37
N LYS A 335 -12.30 -1.79 -18.15
CA LYS A 335 -10.97 -1.95 -17.54
C LYS A 335 -9.96 -1.05 -18.24
N ARG A 336 -9.24 -0.25 -17.47
CA ARG A 336 -8.18 0.66 -17.96
C ARG A 336 -7.03 0.71 -16.97
N ALA A 337 -5.81 0.83 -17.49
CA ALA A 337 -4.66 1.12 -16.65
C ALA A 337 -4.86 2.49 -15.99
N PHE A 338 -4.52 2.59 -14.71
CA PHE A 338 -4.70 3.80 -13.92
C PHE A 338 -3.36 4.31 -13.40
N TYR A 339 -2.59 3.46 -12.72
CA TYR A 339 -1.30 3.84 -12.14
C TYR A 339 -0.30 2.69 -12.22
N LEU A 340 0.99 3.02 -12.37
CA LEU A 340 2.09 2.08 -12.25
C LEU A 340 2.90 2.47 -11.01
N ALA A 341 2.93 1.61 -10.00
CA ALA A 341 3.60 1.87 -8.74
C ALA A 341 5.06 2.26 -8.96
N GLN A 342 5.49 3.39 -8.41
CA GLN A 342 6.88 3.85 -8.57
C GLN A 342 7.88 2.86 -7.95
N ASP A 343 7.48 2.21 -6.86
CA ASP A 343 8.27 1.30 -6.04
C ASP A 343 7.49 0.01 -5.74
N TRP A 344 8.17 -1.15 -5.72
CA TRP A 344 7.56 -2.45 -5.40
C TRP A 344 6.24 -2.71 -6.15
N VAL A 345 5.14 -2.86 -5.42
CA VAL A 345 3.79 -3.14 -5.92
C VAL A 345 2.80 -2.22 -5.19
N PRO A 346 1.67 -1.87 -5.83
CA PRO A 346 0.57 -1.18 -5.15
C PRO A 346 -0.21 -2.18 -4.31
N ASP A 347 -0.05 -2.13 -2.99
CA ASP A 347 -0.68 -3.05 -2.03
C ASP A 347 -2.08 -2.52 -1.62
N GLY A 348 -2.32 -2.31 -0.32
CA GLY A 348 -3.53 -1.69 0.22
C GLY A 348 -3.91 -0.39 -0.49
N LEU A 349 -5.21 -0.25 -0.76
CA LEU A 349 -5.80 0.77 -1.63
C LEU A 349 -7.00 1.43 -0.96
N LYS A 350 -7.07 2.77 -0.94
CA LYS A 350 -8.27 3.50 -0.47
C LYS A 350 -8.49 4.76 -1.29
N VAL A 351 -9.70 5.30 -1.24
CA VAL A 351 -10.05 6.57 -1.88
C VAL A 351 -10.48 7.57 -0.81
N SER A 352 -9.99 8.80 -0.88
CA SER A 352 -10.38 9.88 0.04
C SER A 352 -11.78 10.40 -0.26
N GLN A 353 -12.34 11.20 0.65
CA GLN A 353 -13.66 11.83 0.46
C GLN A 353 -13.71 12.76 -0.76
N GLU A 354 -12.58 13.36 -1.11
CA GLU A 354 -12.39 14.24 -2.28
C GLU A 354 -12.14 13.47 -3.58
N GLY A 355 -11.94 12.15 -3.51
CA GLY A 355 -11.73 11.29 -4.68
C GLY A 355 -10.28 11.00 -5.05
N TYR A 356 -9.31 11.36 -4.20
CA TYR A 356 -7.90 10.99 -4.42
C TYR A 356 -7.67 9.52 -4.09
N VAL A 357 -6.88 8.83 -4.91
CA VAL A 357 -6.58 7.40 -4.72
C VAL A 357 -5.25 7.26 -4.00
N PHE A 358 -5.24 6.46 -2.93
CA PHE A 358 -4.07 6.19 -2.10
C PHE A 358 -3.67 4.74 -2.27
N THR A 359 -2.36 4.45 -2.35
CA THR A 359 -1.85 3.08 -2.34
C THR A 359 -0.54 2.95 -1.57
N GLY A 360 -0.39 1.86 -0.81
CA GLY A 360 0.88 1.45 -0.24
C GLY A 360 1.79 0.98 -1.38
N SER A 361 2.99 1.54 -1.50
CA SER A 361 3.90 1.20 -2.58
C SER A 361 5.34 1.19 -2.07
N GLY A 362 5.79 0.03 -1.59
CA GLY A 362 7.12 -0.11 -0.98
C GLY A 362 7.25 0.75 0.27
N GLN A 363 8.27 1.61 0.34
CA GLN A 363 8.53 2.45 1.52
C GLN A 363 7.76 3.78 1.50
N GLY A 364 6.45 3.70 1.29
CA GLY A 364 5.59 4.88 1.31
C GLY A 364 4.17 4.66 0.81
N VAL A 365 3.40 5.74 0.84
CA VAL A 365 2.05 5.83 0.29
C VAL A 365 2.03 6.83 -0.85
N ASP A 366 1.56 6.40 -2.02
CA ASP A 366 1.38 7.25 -3.19
C ASP A 366 -0.05 7.80 -3.22
N ILE A 367 -0.17 9.10 -3.49
CA ILE A 367 -1.45 9.84 -3.58
C ILE A 367 -1.65 10.30 -5.02
N LEU A 368 -2.75 9.87 -5.62
CA LEU A 368 -3.04 10.01 -7.04
C LEU A 368 -4.32 10.81 -7.26
N ASP A 369 -4.40 11.56 -8.36
CA ASP A 369 -5.66 12.17 -8.81
C ASP A 369 -6.58 11.16 -9.54
N ASP A 370 -7.71 11.66 -10.04
CA ASP A 370 -8.77 10.89 -10.70
C ASP A 370 -8.38 10.31 -12.07
N VAL A 371 -7.19 10.63 -12.58
CA VAL A 371 -6.62 10.06 -13.81
C VAL A 371 -5.34 9.26 -13.55
N GLY A 372 -4.96 9.07 -12.29
CA GLY A 372 -3.80 8.27 -11.87
C GLY A 372 -2.47 9.04 -11.89
N GLN A 373 -2.50 10.37 -11.92
CA GLN A 373 -1.30 11.19 -11.81
C GLN A 373 -0.81 11.22 -10.36
N LEU A 374 0.46 10.88 -10.14
CA LEU A 374 1.11 11.00 -8.83
C LEU A 374 1.21 12.48 -8.42
N LEU A 375 0.63 12.81 -7.26
CA LEU A 375 0.65 14.16 -6.69
C LEU A 375 1.65 14.26 -5.56
N ILE A 376 1.58 13.31 -4.62
CA ILE A 376 2.39 13.28 -3.40
C ILE A 376 2.79 11.83 -3.12
N ARG A 377 3.99 11.64 -2.59
CA ARG A 377 4.38 10.41 -1.89
C ARG A 377 4.70 10.73 -0.45
N ILE A 378 4.06 10.04 0.48
CA ILE A 378 4.44 10.01 1.90
C ILE A 378 5.52 8.94 2.04
N GLN A 379 6.72 9.33 2.47
CA GLN A 379 7.86 8.41 2.60
C GLN A 379 8.00 7.87 4.01
N THR A 380 8.32 6.59 4.09
CA THR A 380 8.65 5.88 5.33
C THR A 380 10.05 5.29 5.23
N ASN A 381 10.54 4.74 6.34
CA ASN A 381 11.75 3.93 6.42
C ASN A 381 11.44 2.42 6.49
N TYR A 382 10.18 2.03 6.29
CA TYR A 382 9.70 0.66 6.35
C TYR A 382 8.69 0.39 5.24
N THR A 383 8.49 -0.87 4.85
CA THR A 383 7.51 -1.22 3.81
C THR A 383 6.09 -0.98 4.34
N VAL A 384 5.33 -0.15 3.63
CA VAL A 384 3.91 0.11 3.89
C VAL A 384 3.08 -0.92 3.15
N GLN A 385 2.16 -1.57 3.86
CA GLN A 385 1.20 -2.50 3.25
C GLN A 385 -0.18 -1.85 3.16
N ASN A 386 -0.63 -1.22 4.26
CA ASN A 386 -1.95 -0.60 4.30
C ASN A 386 -1.99 0.63 5.21
N PHE A 387 -3.14 1.29 5.26
CA PHE A 387 -3.38 2.53 6.00
C PHE A 387 -4.87 2.75 6.23
N ALA A 388 -5.26 3.58 7.20
CA ALA A 388 -6.65 3.98 7.43
C ALA A 388 -6.73 5.38 8.05
N TRP A 389 -7.81 6.12 7.76
CA TRP A 389 -8.10 7.38 8.42
C TRP A 389 -8.82 7.17 9.76
N THR A 390 -8.54 8.05 10.71
CA THR A 390 -9.10 8.04 12.06
C THR A 390 -9.47 9.45 12.53
N GLY A 391 -10.16 9.54 13.66
CA GLY A 391 -10.65 10.79 14.24
C GLY A 391 -12.05 11.15 13.75
N GLU A 392 -12.73 12.02 14.49
CA GLU A 392 -14.12 12.44 14.22
C GLU A 392 -14.30 13.00 12.79
N ASP A 393 -13.29 13.73 12.33
CA ASP A 393 -13.25 14.35 11.01
C ASP A 393 -12.50 13.51 9.97
N LEU A 394 -11.96 12.34 10.33
CA LEU A 394 -11.16 11.46 9.45
C LEU A 394 -9.98 12.17 8.78
N ASN A 395 -9.29 13.07 9.48
CA ASN A 395 -8.15 13.84 8.93
C ASN A 395 -6.78 13.30 9.32
N THR A 396 -6.73 12.30 10.22
CA THR A 396 -5.50 11.64 10.62
C THR A 396 -5.35 10.31 9.89
N LEU A 397 -4.30 10.17 9.09
CA LEU A 397 -3.97 8.92 8.41
C LEU A 397 -2.99 8.10 9.25
N TRP A 398 -3.34 6.85 9.55
CA TRP A 398 -2.42 5.85 10.11
C TRP A 398 -1.91 4.96 9.00
N ILE A 399 -0.61 4.72 8.99
CA ILE A 399 0.11 3.93 7.98
C ILE A 399 0.82 2.78 8.72
N MET A 400 0.79 1.58 8.16
CA MET A 400 1.40 0.41 8.79
C MET A 400 2.01 -0.55 7.78
N GLY A 401 2.94 -1.36 8.26
CA GLY A 401 3.47 -2.49 7.54
C GLY A 401 4.56 -3.17 8.35
N ASN A 402 5.60 -3.67 7.69
CA ASN A 402 6.69 -4.33 8.40
C ASN A 402 7.40 -3.32 9.31
N TYR A 403 7.70 -3.67 10.56
CA TYR A 403 8.48 -2.87 11.53
C TYR A 403 7.87 -1.56 12.05
N GLY A 404 6.86 -0.99 11.40
CA GLY A 404 6.42 0.37 11.72
C GLY A 404 4.92 0.61 11.63
N ILE A 405 4.45 1.46 12.53
CA ILE A 405 3.16 2.15 12.44
C ILE A 405 3.43 3.65 12.60
N SER A 406 2.98 4.44 11.64
CA SER A 406 3.14 5.89 11.60
C SER A 406 1.79 6.59 11.54
N LYS A 407 1.79 7.85 11.94
CA LYS A 407 0.66 8.78 11.88
C LYS A 407 1.02 9.97 10.99
N VAL A 408 0.07 10.43 10.19
CA VAL A 408 0.19 11.58 9.29
C VAL A 408 -0.99 12.53 9.47
N GLU A 409 -0.67 13.82 9.62
CA GLU A 409 -1.66 14.90 9.55
C GLU A 409 -1.44 15.69 8.27
N PHE A 410 -2.54 16.00 7.57
CA PHE A 410 -2.57 16.72 6.30
C PHE A 410 -4.00 17.19 6.00
N ASN A 411 -4.22 17.85 4.86
CA ASN A 411 -5.51 18.41 4.47
C ASN A 411 -6.26 17.50 3.48
N ILE A 412 -6.32 16.19 3.77
CA ILE A 412 -7.06 15.20 2.98
C ILE A 412 -7.92 14.34 3.91
N THR A 413 -9.23 14.33 3.66
CA THR A 413 -10.21 13.66 4.52
C THR A 413 -10.48 12.23 4.05
N GLY A 414 -10.46 11.28 4.99
CA GLY A 414 -10.86 9.90 4.74
C GLY A 414 -12.33 9.79 4.35
N GLN A 415 -12.64 8.82 3.49
CA GLN A 415 -14.03 8.55 3.11
C GLN A 415 -14.85 8.09 4.31
N ARG A 416 -16.04 8.67 4.51
CA ARG A 416 -17.02 8.13 5.48
C ARG A 416 -17.67 6.88 4.92
N LEU A 417 -17.40 5.75 5.56
CA LEU A 417 -17.93 4.44 5.20
C LEU A 417 -19.24 4.21 5.97
N THR A 418 -20.34 4.71 5.41
CA THR A 418 -21.70 4.57 5.97
C THR A 418 -22.38 3.30 5.48
#